data_AF-A0A2A5XY72-F1
#
_entry.id   AF-A0A2A5XY72-F1
#
_cell.length_a   1.000
_cell.length_b   1.000
_cell.length_c   1.000
_cell.angle_alpha   90.00
_cell.angle_beta   90.00
_cell.angle_gamma   90.00
#
_symmetry.space_group_name_H-M   'P 1'
#
loop_
_entity.id
_entity.type
_entity.pdbx_description
1 polymer ?
#
loop_
_entity_poly.entity_id
_entity_poly.type
_entity_poly.pdbx_seq_one_letter_code
_entity_poly.pdbx_strand_id
1 'polypeptide(L)' 'LDPDASREIMDILLGIHKRGTAILMVTHDHSLVKKYPSRTVMLKDGKINDLII' A
#
# COMPACT_ATOMS: atom_id res chain seq x y z
N LEU A 1 4.70 11.32 -5.23
CA LEU A 1 5.11 10.81 -6.56
C LEU A 1 3.99 11.13 -7.53
N ASP A 2 4.31 11.29 -8.81
CA ASP A 2 3.28 11.38 -9.84
C ASP A 2 2.36 10.14 -9.78
N PRO A 3 1.03 10.28 -9.95
CA PRO A 3 0.09 9.16 -9.90
C PRO A 3 0.45 7.99 -10.85
N ASP A 4 1.00 8.30 -12.03
CA ASP A 4 1.34 7.28 -13.03
C ASP A 4 2.59 6.50 -12.63
N ALA A 5 3.64 7.21 -12.19
CA ALA A 5 4.84 6.56 -11.65
C ALA A 5 4.53 5.69 -10.42
N SER A 6 3.59 6.13 -9.57
CA SER A 6 3.17 5.38 -8.38
C SER A 6 2.48 4.06 -8.75
N ARG A 7 1.69 4.05 -9.84
CA ARG A 7 1.04 2.83 -10.36
C ARG A 7 2.07 1.83 -10.87
N GLU A 8 3.05 2.28 -11.66
CA GLU A 8 4.10 1.40 -12.20
C GLU A 8 4.90 0.73 -11.06
N ILE A 9 5.28 1.52 -10.06
CA ILE A 9 5.97 1.00 -8.86
C ILE A 9 5.11 -0.05 -8.16
N MET A 10 3.82 0.21 -7.99
CA MET A 10 2.90 -0.75 -7.37
C MET A 10 2.81 -2.06 -8.14
N ASP A 11 2.74 -2.00 -9.47
CA ASP A 11 2.66 -3.20 -10.30
C ASP A 11 3.94 -4.06 -10.17
N ILE A 12 5.11 -3.42 -10.07
CA ILE A 12 6.40 -4.09 -9.80
C ILE A 12 6.38 -4.75 -8.40
N LEU A 13 5.98 -3.99 -7.37
CA LEU A 13 5.94 -4.49 -5.99
C LEU A 13 4.97 -5.67 -5.84
N LEU A 14 3.81 -5.62 -6.51
CA LEU A 14 2.87 -6.74 -6.56
C LEU A 14 3.43 -7.95 -7.30
N GLY A 15 4.20 -7.72 -8.38
CA GLY A 15 4.93 -8.78 -9.07
C GLY A 15 5.96 -9.47 -8.17
N ILE A 16 6.69 -8.69 -7.35
CA ILE A 16 7.61 -9.22 -6.34
C ILE A 16 6.85 -9.99 -5.26
N HIS A 17 5.75 -9.44 -4.76
CA HIS A 17 4.91 -10.09 -3.76
C HIS A 17 4.41 -11.47 -4.20
N LYS A 18 3.93 -11.56 -5.46
CA LYS A 18 3.47 -12.82 -6.05
C LYS A 18 4.55 -13.91 -6.12
N ARG A 19 5.84 -13.55 -6.03
CA ARG A 19 6.96 -14.51 -5.96
C ARG A 19 7.27 -15.00 -4.55
N GLY A 20 6.46 -14.64 -3.56
CA GLY A 20 6.59 -15.08 -2.17
C GLY A 20 7.29 -14.08 -1.25
N THR A 21 7.61 -12.89 -1.74
CA THR A 21 8.24 -11.83 -0.93
C THR A 21 7.17 -11.05 -0.16
N ALA A 22 7.36 -10.87 1.16
CA ALA A 22 6.53 -9.95 1.94
C ALA A 22 6.90 -8.50 1.64
N ILE A 23 5.91 -7.64 1.41
CA ILE A 23 6.10 -6.20 1.15
C ILE A 23 5.41 -5.41 2.25
N LEU A 24 6.15 -4.49 2.87
CA LEU A 24 5.61 -3.47 3.77
C LEU A 24 5.71 -2.11 3.08
N MET A 25 4.57 -1.47 2.88
CA MET A 25 4.48 -0.16 2.25
C MET A 25 3.86 0.85 3.22
N VAL A 26 4.38 2.08 3.20
CA VAL A 26 3.83 3.22 3.95
C VAL A 26 3.49 4.32 2.95
N THR A 27 2.26 4.83 3.01
CA THR A 27 1.81 5.92 2.14
C THR A 27 0.79 6.81 2.86
N HIS A 28 0.75 8.09 2.47
CA HIS A 28 -0.33 9.02 2.84
C HIS A 28 -1.41 9.09 1.75
N ASP A 29 -1.24 8.36 0.64
CA ASP A 29 -2.18 8.34 -0.46
C ASP A 29 -3.26 7.26 -0.27
N HIS A 30 -4.42 7.69 0.21
CA HIS A 30 -5.59 6.83 0.40
C HIS A 30 -6.15 6.27 -0.91
N SER A 31 -5.94 6.93 -2.05
CA SER A 31 -6.45 6.46 -3.35
C SER A 31 -5.71 5.21 -3.80
N LEU A 32 -4.40 5.16 -3.56
CA LEU A 32 -3.55 4.02 -3.86
C LEU A 32 -3.94 2.82 -3.01
N VAL A 33 -4.17 3.02 -1.71
CA VAL A 33 -4.64 1.96 -0.80
C VAL A 33 -5.98 1.37 -1.27
N LYS A 34 -6.93 2.21 -1.69
CA LYS A 34 -8.23 1.73 -2.21
C LYS A 34 -8.10 0.96 -3.52
N LYS A 35 -7.18 1.37 -4.39
CA LYS A 35 -6.95 0.77 -5.70
C LYS A 35 -6.22 -0.57 -5.61
N TYR A 36 -5.39 -0.74 -4.58
CA TYR A 36 -4.60 -1.95 -4.32
C TYR A 36 -4.91 -2.50 -2.92
N PRO A 37 -6.11 -3.06 -2.71
CA PRO A 37 -6.55 -3.50 -1.40
C PRO A 37 -5.64 -4.63 -0.88
N SER A 38 -5.18 -4.46 0.34
CA SER A 38 -4.38 -5.42 1.09
C SER A 38 -4.56 -5.16 2.58
N ARG A 39 -3.99 -5.99 3.46
CA ARG A 39 -4.05 -5.75 4.91
C ARG A 39 -3.47 -4.36 5.19
N THR A 40 -4.34 -3.45 5.63
CA THR A 40 -3.99 -2.05 5.84
C THR A 40 -4.19 -1.69 7.30
N VAL A 41 -3.21 -0.98 7.85
CA VAL A 41 -3.31 -0.37 9.18
C VAL A 41 -3.14 1.14 9.02
N MET A 42 -3.89 1.90 9.82
CA MET A 42 -3.78 3.35 9.86
C MET A 42 -2.96 3.76 11.09
N LEU A 43 -1.91 4.53 10.84
CA LEU A 43 -1.17 5.22 11.89
C LEU A 43 -1.80 6.60 12.11
N LYS A 44 -2.31 6.84 13.31
CA LYS A 44 -2.90 8.14 13.68
C LYS A 44 -2.62 8.43 15.14
N ASP A 45 -2.12 9.64 15.42
CA ASP A 45 -1.85 10.14 16.78
C ASP A 45 -0.99 9.17 17.63
N GLY A 46 0.04 8.57 17.00
CA GLY A 46 0.94 7.60 17.65
C GLY A 46 0.32 6.22 17.90
N LYS A 47 -0.91 5.97 17.42
CA LYS A 47 -1.61 4.68 17.54
C LYS A 47 -1.77 3.99 16.19
N ILE A 48 -1.85 2.67 16.22
CA ILE A 48 -2.12 1.81 15.05
C ILE A 48 -3.52 1.23 15.18
N ASN A 49 -4.34 1.40 14.15
CA ASN A 49 -5.67 0.79 14.06
C ASN A 49 -5.78 -0.02 12.77
N ASP A 50 -6.41 -1.19 12.81
CA ASP A 50 -6.73 -1.92 11.57
C ASP A 50 -7.73 -1.09 10.74
N LEU A 51 -7.41 -0.88 9.47
CA LEU A 51 -8.28 -0.19 8.54
C LEU A 51 -9.08 -1.26 7.80
N ILE A 52 -10.37 -1.37 8.12
CA ILE A 52 -11.30 -2.22 7.38
C ILE A 52 -11.76 -1.39 6.17
N ILE A 53 -11.25 -1.74 4.99
CA ILE A 53 -11.52 -1.06 3.71
C ILE A 53 -12.46 -1.92 2.88
#